data_AF-A0A4Q3YKF9-F1
#
_entry.id   AF-A0A4Q3YKF9-F1
#
_cell.length_a   1.000
_cell.length_b   1.000
_cell.length_c   1.000
_cell.angle_alpha   90.00
_cell.angle_beta   90.00
_cell.angle_gamma   90.00
#
_symmetry.space_group_name_H-M   'P 1'
#
loop_
_entity.id
_entity.type
_entity.pdbx_description
1 polymer ?
#
loop_
_entity_poly.entity_id
_entity_poly.type
_entity_poly.pdbx_seq_one_letter_code
_entity_poly.pdbx_strand_id
1 'polypeptide(L)'
;MTAVANAPRGVGSWQEPFSPYGCNMAFRISAIGPLRFDERLVLYGWLEDRDFAAALSKAGGRLVKSDDAIGAHMGVKSGRVSGRRLGYSQVVNPLYMLSKGTMKPREVITHVACNMAINLVRAARPEPFIDRRGRAVGNLVAIMDIVRGRLQPERAAFLFVNKPVLQSGVNA
;
A
#
# COMPACT_ATOMS: atom_id res chain seq x y z
N MET A 1 18.69 -23.15 -2.71
CA MET A 1 19.27 -22.51 -1.51
C MET A 1 20.61 -21.96 -1.95
N THR A 2 20.63 -20.76 -2.53
CA THR A 2 21.87 -20.17 -3.05
C THR A 2 22.61 -19.55 -1.88
N ALA A 3 23.82 -20.06 -1.62
CA ALA A 3 24.72 -19.52 -0.63
C ALA A 3 24.87 -18.00 -0.85
N VAL A 4 24.64 -17.23 0.21
CA VAL A 4 24.97 -15.80 0.23
C VAL A 4 26.49 -15.74 0.19
N ALA A 5 27.03 -15.57 -1.01
CA ALA A 5 28.45 -15.35 -1.22
C ALA A 5 28.87 -14.11 -0.40
N ASN A 6 30.03 -14.21 0.26
CA ASN A 6 30.68 -13.11 0.96
C ASN A 6 30.92 -11.94 -0.02
N ALA A 7 29.96 -11.03 -0.12
CA ALA A 7 30.19 -9.73 -0.71
C ALA A 7 31.12 -8.93 0.21
N PRO A 8 32.08 -8.16 -0.32
CA PRO A 8 32.93 -7.32 0.51
C PRO A 8 32.04 -6.35 1.30
N ARG A 9 32.10 -6.40 2.63
CA ARG A 9 31.42 -5.44 3.52
C ARG A 9 32.13 -4.10 3.40
N GLY A 10 31.68 -3.28 2.47
CA GLY A 10 32.17 -1.92 2.30
C GLY A 10 31.64 -1.04 3.43
N VAL A 11 32.55 -0.41 4.17
CA VAL A 11 32.22 0.65 5.12
C VAL A 11 31.44 1.75 4.37
N GLY A 12 30.15 1.90 4.66
CA GLY A 12 29.44 3.16 4.50
C GLY A 12 28.66 3.46 3.22
N SER A 13 28.05 2.47 2.53
CA SER A 13 27.09 2.80 1.47
C SER A 13 25.70 3.13 2.03
N TRP A 14 25.58 4.35 2.56
CA TRP A 14 24.29 4.94 2.91
C TRP A 14 23.68 5.59 1.67
N GLN A 15 22.43 5.26 1.35
CA GLN A 15 21.69 5.89 0.27
C GLN A 15 20.64 6.85 0.84
N GLU A 16 20.65 8.11 0.37
CA GLU A 16 19.73 9.17 0.76
C GLU A 16 19.47 10.10 -0.45
N PRO A 17 18.23 10.53 -0.73
CA PRO A 17 16.99 10.19 -0.02
C PRO A 17 16.50 8.78 -0.37
N PHE A 18 15.98 8.06 0.63
CA PHE A 18 15.31 6.77 0.43
C PHE A 18 13.85 6.84 0.90
N SER A 19 12.94 6.15 0.21
CA SER A 19 11.56 5.97 0.67
C SER A 19 11.41 4.53 1.14
N PRO A 20 11.35 4.29 2.45
CA PRO A 20 11.24 2.93 2.96
C PRO A 20 9.82 2.41 2.69
N TYR A 21 9.76 1.18 2.17
CA TYR A 21 8.53 0.46 1.87
C TYR A 21 8.78 -1.03 2.09
N GLY A 22 7.98 -1.68 2.93
CA GLY A 22 8.01 -3.11 3.21
C GLY A 22 8.43 -3.43 4.64
N CYS A 23 9.19 -4.51 4.81
CA CYS A 23 9.31 -5.19 6.11
C CYS A 23 10.63 -4.93 6.87
N ASN A 24 11.60 -4.23 6.26
CA ASN A 24 12.92 -4.02 6.85
C ASN A 24 13.17 -2.53 7.09
N MET A 25 12.60 -2.01 8.17
CA MET A 25 12.63 -0.60 8.52
C MET A 25 12.74 -0.45 10.03
N ALA A 26 13.52 0.53 10.47
CA ALA A 26 13.62 0.93 11.88
C ALA A 26 13.50 2.45 11.98
N PHE A 27 12.77 2.91 12.99
CA PHE A 27 12.55 4.33 13.25
C PHE A 27 13.06 4.67 14.65
N ARG A 28 13.78 5.78 14.75
CA ARG A 28 14.22 6.29 16.05
C ARG A 28 13.01 6.87 16.79
N ILE A 29 12.73 6.40 18.01
CA ILE A 29 11.57 6.85 18.81
C ILE A 29 11.55 8.38 18.97
N SER A 30 12.71 9.00 19.24
CA SER A 30 12.81 10.45 19.38
C SER A 30 12.51 11.22 18.09
N ALA A 31 12.62 10.59 16.92
CA ALA A 31 12.22 11.18 15.65
C ALA A 31 10.72 10.99 15.35
N ILE A 32 10.08 9.98 15.95
CA ILE A 32 8.64 9.72 15.75
C ILE A 32 7.78 10.81 16.42
N GLY A 33 8.07 11.12 17.69
CA GLY A 33 7.31 12.10 18.46
C GLY A 33 5.79 11.82 18.46
N PRO A 34 4.94 12.79 18.09
CA PRO A 34 3.49 12.61 18.09
C PRO A 34 2.95 11.89 16.85
N LEU A 35 3.77 11.62 15.83
CA LEU A 35 3.30 11.00 14.59
C LEU A 35 2.82 9.56 14.83
N ARG A 36 1.72 9.19 14.20
CA ARG A 36 1.13 7.86 14.22
C ARG A 36 0.78 7.44 12.79
N PHE A 37 0.54 6.15 12.60
CA PHE A 37 0.01 5.65 11.33
C PHE A 37 -1.37 6.24 11.06
N ASP A 38 -1.65 6.48 9.78
CA ASP A 38 -2.95 6.98 9.34
C ASP A 38 -3.94 5.82 9.23
N GLU A 39 -4.82 5.69 10.22
CA GLU A 39 -5.80 4.60 10.31
C GLU A 39 -6.84 4.61 9.19
N ARG A 40 -6.91 5.69 8.38
CA ARG A 40 -7.77 5.71 7.19
C ARG A 40 -7.28 4.73 6.13
N LEU A 41 -5.97 4.43 6.11
CA LEU A 41 -5.39 3.38 5.27
C LEU A 41 -5.77 2.01 5.88
N VAL A 42 -7.02 1.60 5.68
CA VAL A 42 -7.63 0.42 6.31
C VAL A 42 -7.15 -0.91 5.74
N LEU A 43 -7.60 -2.01 6.37
CA LEU A 43 -7.34 -3.41 6.00
C LEU A 43 -5.87 -3.78 6.16
N TYR A 44 -5.20 -4.15 5.07
CA TYR A 44 -3.77 -4.46 5.09
C TYR A 44 -2.91 -3.20 5.25
N GLY A 45 -3.51 -2.01 5.24
CA GLY A 45 -2.75 -0.77 5.34
C GLY A 45 -1.92 -0.46 4.12
N TRP A 46 -2.32 -0.84 2.90
CA TRP A 46 -1.45 -0.68 1.73
C TRP A 46 -0.89 0.77 1.58
N LEU A 47 0.44 0.91 1.64
CA LEU A 47 1.25 2.16 1.64
C LEU A 47 1.28 2.94 2.97
N GLU A 48 0.82 2.37 4.08
CA GLU A 48 0.88 2.93 5.43
C GLU A 48 2.29 3.28 5.88
N ASP A 49 3.24 2.40 5.59
CA ASP A 49 4.65 2.55 5.93
C ASP A 49 5.31 3.71 5.17
N ARG A 50 5.02 3.80 3.87
CA ARG A 50 5.46 4.89 3.01
C ARG A 50 4.84 6.22 3.43
N ASP A 51 3.57 6.22 3.78
CA ASP A 51 2.86 7.40 4.28
C ASP A 51 3.47 7.91 5.58
N PHE A 52 3.68 7.01 6.54
CA PHE A 52 4.29 7.32 7.83
C PHE A 52 5.72 7.86 7.67
N ALA A 53 6.53 7.21 6.83
CA ALA A 53 7.90 7.65 6.56
C ALA A 53 7.94 9.02 5.86
N ALA A 54 7.04 9.27 4.90
CA ALA A 54 6.93 10.57 4.25
C ALA A 54 6.49 11.67 5.22
N ALA A 55 5.57 11.37 6.15
CA ALA A 55 5.17 12.30 7.21
C ALA A 55 6.35 12.63 8.15
N LEU A 56 7.14 11.61 8.53
CA LEU A 56 8.37 11.83 9.30
C LEU A 56 9.39 12.70 8.55
N SER A 57 9.58 12.45 7.26
CA SER A 57 10.51 13.23 6.45
C SER A 57 10.05 14.68 6.31
N LYS A 58 8.75 14.92 6.14
CA LYS A 58 8.16 16.27 6.14
C LYS A 58 8.37 17.03 7.45
N ALA A 59 8.46 16.31 8.58
CA ALA A 59 8.79 16.88 9.89
C ALA A 59 10.30 17.10 10.12
N GLY A 60 11.14 16.90 9.09
CA GLY A 60 12.60 17.06 9.17
C GLY A 60 13.37 15.76 9.40
N GLY A 61 12.68 14.61 9.40
CA GLY A 61 13.32 13.30 9.49
C GLY A 61 14.16 12.96 8.25
N ARG A 62 15.30 12.32 8.46
CA ARG A 62 16.14 11.75 7.39
C ARG A 62 15.78 10.29 7.17
N LEU A 63 15.64 9.91 5.91
CA LEU A 63 15.33 8.54 5.51
C LEU A 63 16.51 7.98 4.72
N VAL A 64 17.18 7.01 5.32
CA VAL A 64 18.42 6.41 4.78
C VAL A 64 18.24 4.91 4.59
N LYS A 65 18.89 4.37 3.58
CA LYS A 65 19.07 2.92 3.41
C LYS A 65 20.53 2.55 3.67
N SER A 66 20.75 1.52 4.47
CA SER A 66 22.05 0.86 4.64
C SER A 66 22.06 -0.42 3.82
N ASP A 67 23.12 -0.65 3.04
CA ASP A 67 23.29 -1.92 2.34
C ASP A 67 23.76 -3.06 3.28
N ASP A 68 24.23 -2.74 4.49
CA ASP A 68 24.60 -3.72 5.53
C ASP A 68 23.37 -4.24 6.30
N ALA A 69 22.26 -3.51 6.29
CA ALA A 69 21.04 -3.86 7.00
C ALA A 69 20.14 -4.79 6.16
N ILE A 70 20.45 -6.09 6.18
CA ILE A 70 19.77 -7.10 5.35
C ILE A 70 18.66 -7.80 6.15
N GLY A 71 17.44 -7.80 5.59
CA GLY A 71 16.29 -8.55 6.10
C GLY A 71 15.74 -9.53 5.06
N ALA A 72 15.46 -10.76 5.46
CA ALA A 72 14.82 -11.75 4.60
C ALA A 72 13.30 -11.71 4.77
N HIS A 73 12.56 -11.55 3.66
CA HIS A 73 11.10 -11.56 3.66
C HIS A 73 10.56 -12.77 2.91
N MET A 74 9.84 -13.64 3.61
CA MET A 74 9.11 -14.74 2.98
C MET A 74 7.79 -14.23 2.42
N GLY A 75 7.81 -13.82 1.16
CA GLY A 75 6.61 -13.36 0.45
C GLY A 75 5.55 -14.46 0.37
N VAL A 76 4.34 -14.16 0.87
CA VAL A 76 3.17 -15.01 0.68
C VAL A 76 2.39 -14.52 -0.54
N LYS A 77 2.06 -15.44 -1.45
CA LYS A 77 1.34 -15.11 -2.70
C LYS A 77 -0.18 -15.06 -2.53
N SER A 78 -0.71 -15.59 -1.43
CA SER A 78 -2.13 -15.50 -1.08
C SER A 78 -2.43 -14.13 -0.45
N GLY A 79 -3.38 -13.39 -1.03
CA GLY A 79 -3.79 -12.09 -0.51
C GLY A 79 -4.58 -12.22 0.80
N ARG A 80 -4.17 -11.46 1.83
CA ARG A 80 -4.93 -11.32 3.09
C ARG A 80 -6.21 -10.50 2.94
N VAL A 81 -6.38 -9.84 1.79
CA VAL A 81 -7.49 -8.96 1.43
C VAL A 81 -7.96 -9.33 0.03
N SER A 82 -9.27 -9.23 -0.21
CA SER A 82 -9.84 -9.50 -1.54
C SER A 82 -9.21 -8.61 -2.62
N GLY A 83 -9.04 -9.15 -3.83
CA GLY A 83 -8.45 -8.39 -4.94
C GLY A 83 -9.23 -7.11 -5.23
N ARG A 84 -10.56 -7.14 -5.08
CA ARG A 84 -11.43 -5.96 -5.24
C ARG A 84 -11.10 -4.82 -4.28
N ARG A 85 -10.90 -5.11 -2.99
CA ARG A 85 -10.55 -4.09 -2.01
C ARG A 85 -9.13 -3.57 -2.20
N LEU A 86 -8.18 -4.47 -2.48
CA LEU A 86 -6.82 -4.06 -2.80
C LEU A 86 -6.76 -3.20 -4.07
N GLY A 87 -7.51 -3.56 -5.12
CA GLY A 87 -7.62 -2.77 -6.34
C GLY A 87 -8.19 -1.37 -6.09
N TYR A 88 -9.17 -1.25 -5.19
CA TYR A 88 -9.65 0.08 -4.78
C TYR A 88 -8.54 0.90 -4.12
N SER A 89 -7.85 0.33 -3.13
CA SER A 89 -6.72 0.97 -2.43
C SER A 89 -5.56 1.33 -3.37
N GLN A 90 -5.31 0.55 -4.43
CA GLN A 90 -4.29 0.81 -5.44
C GLN A 90 -4.44 2.16 -6.17
N VAL A 91 -5.66 2.72 -6.16
CA VAL A 91 -5.98 4.01 -6.79
C VAL A 91 -6.24 5.09 -5.73
N VAL A 92 -7.07 4.79 -4.73
CA VAL A 92 -7.49 5.79 -3.74
C VAL A 92 -6.37 6.18 -2.78
N ASN A 93 -5.55 5.24 -2.31
CA ASN A 93 -4.51 5.55 -1.32
C ASN A 93 -3.44 6.52 -1.89
N PRO A 94 -2.88 6.32 -3.10
CA PRO A 94 -1.90 7.26 -3.66
C PRO A 94 -2.47 8.66 -3.88
N LEU A 95 -3.72 8.77 -4.34
CA LEU A 95 -4.40 10.07 -4.51
C LEU A 95 -4.69 10.73 -3.17
N TYR A 96 -5.07 9.96 -2.16
CA TYR A 96 -5.24 10.47 -0.80
C TYR A 96 -3.91 10.98 -0.23
N MET A 97 -2.83 10.20 -0.37
CA MET A 97 -1.47 10.58 0.04
C MET A 97 -0.98 11.84 -0.70
N LEU A 98 -1.36 12.01 -1.97
CA LEU A 98 -1.13 13.26 -2.71
C LEU A 98 -1.80 14.44 -2.02
N SER A 99 -3.08 14.29 -1.65
CA SER A 99 -3.87 15.37 -1.05
C SER A 99 -3.34 15.86 0.30
N LYS A 100 -2.71 14.96 1.10
CA LYS A 100 -2.04 15.31 2.38
C LYS A 100 -0.55 15.67 2.22
N GLY A 101 -0.01 15.49 1.01
CA GLY A 101 1.37 15.81 0.68
C GLY A 101 2.40 14.79 1.17
N THR A 102 2.02 13.52 1.33
CA THR A 102 2.91 12.39 1.66
C THR A 102 3.33 11.57 0.43
N MET A 103 2.84 11.92 -0.76
CA MET A 103 3.31 11.36 -2.03
C MET A 103 3.39 12.44 -3.12
N LYS A 104 4.43 12.39 -3.97
CA LYS A 104 4.61 13.36 -5.06
C LYS A 104 3.73 13.01 -6.27
N PRO A 105 3.26 14.01 -7.06
CA PRO A 105 2.42 13.76 -8.23
C PRO A 105 2.96 12.71 -9.20
N ARG A 106 4.25 12.76 -9.53
CA ARG A 106 4.91 11.79 -10.43
C ARG A 106 4.85 10.36 -9.91
N GLU A 107 5.03 10.18 -8.61
CA GLU A 107 4.98 8.86 -7.98
C GLU A 107 3.55 8.30 -8.02
N VAL A 108 2.56 9.14 -7.72
CA VAL A 108 1.14 8.79 -7.78
C VAL A 108 0.75 8.35 -9.19
N ILE A 109 1.09 9.14 -10.21
CA ILE A 109 0.79 8.82 -11.61
C ILE A 109 1.41 7.47 -11.98
N THR A 110 2.69 7.28 -11.66
CA THR A 110 3.40 6.04 -11.97
C THR A 110 2.77 4.84 -11.25
N HIS A 111 2.51 4.95 -9.95
CA HIS A 111 1.92 3.88 -9.14
C HIS A 111 0.53 3.50 -9.64
N VAL A 112 -0.35 4.48 -9.85
CA VAL A 112 -1.72 4.23 -10.26
C VAL A 112 -1.75 3.65 -11.67
N ALA A 113 -1.02 4.25 -12.62
CA ALA A 113 -1.01 3.79 -14.01
C ALA A 113 -0.44 2.37 -14.14
N CYS A 114 0.71 2.08 -13.53
CA CYS A 114 1.32 0.76 -13.61
C CYS A 114 0.44 -0.32 -12.98
N ASN A 115 -0.14 -0.07 -11.80
CA ASN A 115 -1.02 -1.02 -11.13
C ASN A 115 -2.30 -1.28 -11.94
N MET A 116 -2.94 -0.23 -12.46
CA MET A 116 -4.13 -0.37 -13.28
C MET A 116 -3.84 -1.11 -14.58
N ALA A 117 -2.76 -0.74 -15.28
CA ALA A 117 -2.36 -1.37 -16.53
C ALA A 117 -2.12 -2.88 -16.36
N ILE A 118 -1.33 -3.28 -15.36
CA ILE A 118 -1.04 -4.70 -15.14
C ILE A 118 -2.30 -5.48 -14.71
N ASN A 119 -3.18 -4.88 -13.91
CA ASN A 119 -4.43 -5.51 -13.51
C ASN A 119 -5.37 -5.71 -14.70
N LEU A 120 -5.46 -4.73 -15.60
CA LEU A 120 -6.30 -4.81 -16.80
C LEU A 120 -5.75 -5.80 -17.81
N VAL A 121 -4.47 -5.67 -18.19
CA VAL A 121 -3.82 -6.55 -19.19
C VAL A 121 -3.87 -8.02 -18.74
N ARG A 122 -3.63 -8.28 -17.45
CA ARG A 122 -3.67 -9.64 -16.90
C ARG A 122 -5.04 -10.09 -16.40
N ALA A 123 -6.10 -9.28 -16.52
CA ALA A 123 -7.45 -9.71 -16.15
C ALA A 123 -7.98 -10.82 -17.08
N ALA A 124 -7.57 -10.83 -18.34
CA ALA A 124 -7.96 -11.85 -19.32
C ALA A 124 -7.37 -13.23 -18.99
N ARG A 125 -6.11 -13.27 -18.58
CA ARG A 125 -5.36 -14.48 -18.20
C ARG A 125 -4.60 -14.24 -16.89
N PRO A 126 -5.30 -14.28 -15.73
CA PRO A 126 -4.70 -13.99 -14.45
C PRO A 126 -3.74 -15.09 -14.02
N GLU A 127 -2.71 -14.72 -13.27
CA GLU A 127 -1.89 -15.69 -12.56
C GLU A 127 -2.74 -16.43 -11.51
N PRO A 128 -2.53 -17.73 -11.27
CA PRO A 128 -3.40 -18.53 -10.38
C PRO A 128 -3.55 -17.99 -8.96
N PHE A 129 -2.57 -17.22 -8.48
CA PHE A 129 -2.48 -16.70 -7.13
C PHE A 129 -2.81 -15.20 -7.01
N ILE A 130 -3.15 -14.51 -8.12
CA ILE A 130 -3.50 -13.08 -8.08
C ILE A 130 -4.88 -12.87 -8.68
N ASP A 131 -5.78 -12.30 -7.85
CA ASP A 131 -7.10 -11.85 -8.30
C ASP A 131 -7.02 -10.56 -9.13
N ARG A 132 -6.55 -10.66 -10.37
CA ARG A 132 -6.42 -9.53 -11.31
C ARG A 132 -7.77 -8.95 -11.69
N ARG A 133 -8.76 -9.80 -11.92
CA ARG A 133 -10.13 -9.39 -12.27
C ARG A 133 -10.77 -8.59 -11.14
N GLY A 134 -10.67 -9.09 -9.91
CA GLY A 134 -11.13 -8.36 -8.74
C GLY A 134 -10.41 -7.03 -8.59
N ARG A 135 -9.07 -6.99 -8.74
CA ARG A 135 -8.32 -5.72 -8.69
C ARG A 135 -8.77 -4.72 -9.75
N ALA A 136 -8.99 -5.16 -10.99
CA ALA A 136 -9.52 -4.30 -12.05
C ALA A 136 -10.91 -3.74 -11.70
N VAL A 137 -11.82 -4.56 -11.16
CA VAL A 137 -13.12 -4.09 -10.66
C VAL A 137 -12.96 -3.07 -9.53
N GLY A 138 -12.03 -3.31 -8.60
CA GLY A 138 -11.66 -2.36 -7.54
C GLY A 138 -11.17 -1.02 -8.10
N ASN A 139 -10.28 -1.06 -9.10
CA ASN A 139 -9.78 0.14 -9.78
C ASN A 139 -10.92 0.95 -10.41
N LEU A 140 -11.88 0.29 -11.09
CA LEU A 140 -13.04 0.97 -11.69
C LEU A 140 -13.93 1.64 -10.64
N VAL A 141 -14.21 0.95 -9.53
CA VAL A 141 -15.00 1.53 -8.43
C VAL A 141 -14.28 2.73 -7.81
N ALA A 142 -12.95 2.68 -7.66
CA ALA A 142 -12.16 3.81 -7.19
C ALA A 142 -12.27 5.02 -8.12
N ILE A 143 -12.09 4.83 -9.43
CA ILE A 143 -12.25 5.90 -10.43
C ILE A 143 -13.64 6.53 -10.32
N MET A 144 -14.68 5.70 -10.19
CA MET A 144 -16.05 6.19 -10.10
C MET A 144 -16.31 6.99 -8.81
N ASP A 145 -15.68 6.62 -7.69
CA ASP A 145 -15.73 7.41 -6.45
C ASP A 145 -14.98 8.74 -6.63
N ILE A 146 -13.80 8.74 -7.25
CA ILE A 146 -13.00 9.95 -7.52
C ILE A 146 -13.77 10.92 -8.41
N VAL A 147 -14.40 10.45 -9.49
CA VAL A 147 -15.24 11.28 -10.38
C VAL A 147 -16.41 11.89 -9.62
N ARG A 148 -16.92 11.22 -8.58
CA ARG A 148 -17.95 11.75 -7.67
C ARG A 148 -17.40 12.63 -6.54
N GLY A 149 -16.12 12.99 -6.58
CA GLY A 149 -15.46 13.78 -5.54
C GLY A 149 -15.22 13.03 -4.23
N ARG A 150 -15.25 11.70 -4.23
CA ARG A 150 -15.06 10.87 -3.03
C ARG A 150 -13.65 10.33 -2.96
N LEU A 151 -12.84 10.94 -2.10
CA LEU A 151 -11.49 10.48 -1.77
C LEU A 151 -11.45 9.98 -0.31
N GLN A 152 -11.91 8.74 -0.11
CA GLN A 152 -12.11 8.13 1.22
C GLN A 152 -11.50 6.73 1.27
N PRO A 153 -10.23 6.58 1.69
CA PRO A 153 -9.55 5.28 1.80
C PRO A 153 -10.33 4.24 2.63
N GLU A 154 -10.96 4.68 3.72
CA GLU A 154 -11.74 3.84 4.65
C GLU A 154 -12.89 3.06 3.99
N ARG A 155 -13.39 3.52 2.82
CA ARG A 155 -14.44 2.82 2.06
C ARG A 155 -14.03 1.40 1.67
N ALA A 156 -12.74 1.15 1.47
CA ALA A 156 -12.24 -0.18 1.14
C ALA A 156 -12.70 -1.25 2.15
N ALA A 157 -12.88 -0.91 3.43
CA ALA A 157 -13.34 -1.83 4.46
C ALA A 157 -14.79 -2.33 4.24
N PHE A 158 -15.65 -1.46 3.69
CA PHE A 158 -17.09 -1.71 3.55
C PHE A 158 -17.47 -2.18 2.14
N LEU A 159 -16.62 -1.93 1.15
CA LEU A 159 -16.86 -2.35 -0.22
C LEU A 159 -16.79 -3.87 -0.36
N PHE A 160 -17.75 -4.43 -1.12
CA PHE A 160 -17.80 -5.85 -1.46
C PHE A 160 -17.88 -6.78 -0.24
N VAL A 161 -18.38 -6.28 0.89
CA VAL A 161 -18.90 -7.09 1.99
C VAL A 161 -20.35 -7.42 1.64
N ASN A 162 -20.77 -8.68 1.77
CA ASN A 162 -22.20 -8.98 1.77
C ASN A 162 -22.80 -8.35 3.04
N LYS A 163 -23.86 -7.53 2.91
CA LYS A 163 -24.63 -7.15 4.10
C LYS A 163 -25.06 -8.44 4.80
N PRO A 164 -24.94 -8.55 6.15
CA PRO A 164 -25.64 -9.61 6.83
C PRO A 164 -27.11 -9.48 6.47
N VAL A 165 -27.71 -10.57 5.97
CA VAL A 165 -29.16 -10.67 5.90
C VAL A 165 -29.63 -10.53 7.33
N LEU A 166 -30.21 -9.38 7.68
CA LEU A 166 -31.01 -9.29 8.89
C LEU A 166 -32.12 -10.32 8.69
N GLN A 167 -32.01 -11.48 9.33
CA GLN A 167 -33.14 -12.39 9.46
C GLN A 167 -34.19 -11.60 10.25
N SER A 168 -35.15 -11.01 9.53
CA SER A 168 -36.40 -10.55 10.11
C SER A 168 -37.18 -11.80 10.51
N GLY A 169 -36.83 -12.33 11.68
CA GLY A 169 -37.46 -13.48 12.30
C GLY A 169 -37.85 -13.12 13.72
N VAL A 170 -38.99 -12.44 13.87
CA VAL A 170 -39.87 -12.63 15.02
C VAL A 170 -41.27 -12.75 14.45
N ASN A 171 -41.70 -13.99 14.26
CA ASN A 171 -43.12 -14.33 14.21
C ASN A 171 -43.70 -13.99 15.59
N ALA A 172 -44.72 -13.15 15.61
CA ALA A 172 -45.67 -13.05 16.71
C ALA A 172 -46.97 -13.72 16.26
#